data_AF-A0AA95JLS6-F1
#
_entry.id   AF-A0AA95JLS6-F1
#
_cell.length_a   1.000
_cell.length_b   1.000
_cell.length_c   1.000
_cell.angle_alpha   90.00
_cell.angle_beta   90.00
_cell.angle_gamma   90.00
#
_symmetry.space_group_name_H-M   'P 1'
#
loop_
_entity.id
_entity.type
_entity.pdbx_description
1 polymer ?
#
loop_
_entity_poly.entity_id
_entity_poly.type
_entity_poly.pdbx_seq_one_letter_code
_entity_poly.pdbx_strand_id
1 'polypeptide(L)'
;MHSIVNKIILVKKALIAKNYFSNDEIIPSAVVKFTCNNCNHVNTVEITPYESGFPIFQIYNEDKVLAKAELLNNNVVKETSPGRIHYGELTVNDLPTLYFGTHCESCQSNYIGVFSYGEKQPGLTVLDISGIWEYKDYN
;
A
#
# COMPACT_ATOMS: atom_id res chain seq x y z
N MET A 1 10.47 4.46 4.88
CA MET A 1 9.87 3.34 4.12
C MET A 1 10.95 2.38 3.65
N HIS A 2 10.63 1.11 3.44
CA HIS A 2 11.57 0.12 2.90
C HIS A 2 10.85 -0.93 2.03
N SER A 3 11.62 -1.66 1.21
CA SER A 3 11.13 -2.82 0.45
C SER A 3 11.10 -4.05 1.35
N ILE A 4 10.11 -4.92 1.17
CA ILE A 4 9.95 -6.17 1.93
C ILE A 4 10.43 -7.30 1.04
N VAL A 5 11.45 -8.04 1.50
CA VAL A 5 12.10 -9.11 0.72
C VAL A 5 11.86 -10.51 1.32
N ASN A 6 11.53 -10.57 2.61
CA ASN A 6 11.26 -11.82 3.30
C ASN A 6 9.80 -12.21 3.10
N LYS A 7 9.52 -13.51 3.22
CA LYS A 7 8.15 -14.01 3.26
C LYS A 7 7.46 -13.52 4.52
N ILE A 8 6.22 -13.04 4.39
CA ILE A 8 5.45 -12.46 5.50
C ILE A 8 4.03 -13.04 5.54
N ILE A 9 3.31 -12.77 6.63
CA ILE A 9 1.88 -13.06 6.79
C ILE A 9 1.16 -11.76 7.17
N LEU A 10 0.07 -11.44 6.48
CA LEU A 10 -0.78 -10.32 6.89
C LEU A 10 -1.57 -10.68 8.15
N VAL A 11 -1.50 -9.81 9.16
CA VAL A 11 -2.14 -10.05 10.46
C VAL A 11 -3.45 -9.28 10.56
N LYS A 12 -3.38 -7.94 10.56
CA LYS A 12 -4.55 -7.10 10.81
C LYS A 12 -4.42 -5.75 10.10
N LYS A 13 -5.50 -5.34 9.43
CA LYS A 13 -5.61 -4.01 8.82
C LYS A 13 -5.68 -2.94 9.92
N ALA A 14 -4.78 -1.96 9.85
CA ALA A 14 -4.74 -0.80 10.72
C ALA A 14 -5.85 0.21 10.34
N LEU A 15 -6.30 0.98 11.32
CA LEU A 15 -7.23 2.09 11.09
C LEU A 15 -6.47 3.26 10.46
N ILE A 16 -6.95 3.75 9.32
CA ILE A 16 -6.37 4.90 8.59
C ILE A 16 -7.34 6.07 8.71
N ALA A 17 -6.81 7.27 8.97
CA ALA A 17 -7.63 8.48 9.13
C ALA A 17 -8.23 8.98 7.80
N LYS A 18 -7.44 8.94 6.72
CA LYS A 18 -7.83 9.31 5.36
C LYS A 18 -7.03 8.47 4.38
N ASN A 19 -7.70 7.90 3.39
CA ASN A 19 -7.09 6.97 2.43
C ASN A 19 -7.08 7.48 0.99
N TYR A 20 -7.85 8.52 0.65
CA TYR A 20 -7.93 9.06 -0.71
C TYR A 20 -7.48 10.51 -0.74
N PHE A 21 -6.53 10.83 -1.61
CA PHE A 21 -5.97 12.16 -1.80
C PHE A 21 -6.03 12.51 -3.29
N SER A 22 -6.22 13.78 -3.63
CA SER A 22 -6.25 14.22 -5.02
C SER A 22 -5.55 15.56 -5.23
N ASN A 23 -4.97 15.73 -6.41
CA ASN A 23 -4.38 16.98 -6.90
C ASN A 23 -3.47 17.64 -5.83
N ASP A 24 -3.84 18.83 -5.35
CA ASP A 24 -3.06 19.64 -4.40
C ASP A 24 -2.79 18.92 -3.06
N GLU A 25 -3.62 17.93 -2.69
CA GLU A 25 -3.41 17.14 -1.46
C GLU A 25 -2.21 16.18 -1.53
N ILE A 26 -1.62 16.04 -2.72
CA ILE A 26 -0.49 15.16 -2.99
C ILE A 26 0.79 15.98 -3.24
N ILE A 27 0.73 17.32 -3.12
CA ILE A 27 1.83 18.23 -3.39
C ILE A 27 2.28 18.91 -2.07
N PRO A 28 3.54 18.76 -1.65
CA PRO A 28 4.59 17.93 -2.23
C PRO A 28 4.43 16.43 -1.90
N SER A 29 3.66 16.10 -0.87
CA SER A 29 3.44 14.73 -0.41
C SER A 29 2.05 14.56 0.21
N ALA A 30 1.48 13.36 0.12
CA ALA A 30 0.26 12.99 0.83
C ALA A 30 0.62 12.50 2.23
N VAL A 31 0.07 13.14 3.26
CA VAL A 31 0.31 12.78 4.68
C VAL A 31 -0.74 11.80 5.15
N VAL A 32 -0.29 10.58 5.46
CA VAL A 32 -1.14 9.47 5.88
C VAL A 32 -0.95 9.22 7.36
N LYS A 33 -2.06 9.10 8.10
CA LYS A 33 -2.04 8.73 9.52
C LYS A 33 -2.73 7.39 9.73
N PHE A 34 -2.06 6.49 10.46
CA PHE A 34 -2.63 5.20 10.82
C PHE A 34 -2.41 4.87 12.30
N THR A 35 -3.40 4.19 12.90
CA THR A 35 -3.34 3.75 14.29
C THR A 35 -2.72 2.37 14.38
N CYS A 36 -1.65 2.23 15.16
CA CYS A 36 -1.02 0.94 15.41
C CYS A 36 -1.98 -0.01 16.12
N ASN A 37 -2.10 -1.24 15.60
CA ASN A 37 -2.93 -2.29 16.16
C ASN A 37 -2.50 -2.76 17.57
N ASN A 38 -1.23 -2.56 17.93
CA ASN A 38 -0.63 -3.13 19.14
C ASN A 38 -0.57 -2.12 20.30
N CYS A 39 -0.28 -0.85 20.02
CA CYS A 39 -0.10 0.18 21.05
C CYS A 39 -1.01 1.40 20.90
N ASN A 40 -1.89 1.44 19.89
CA ASN A 40 -2.77 2.57 19.56
C ASN A 40 -2.04 3.90 19.26
N HIS A 41 -0.72 3.88 19.12
CA HIS A 41 0.03 5.04 18.68
C HIS A 41 -0.36 5.42 17.25
N VAL A 42 -0.53 6.72 17.00
CA VAL A 42 -0.84 7.25 15.67
C VAL A 42 0.47 7.53 14.94
N ASN A 43 0.77 6.72 13.94
CA ASN A 43 1.96 6.85 13.11
C ASN A 43 1.65 7.73 11.90
N THR A 44 2.68 8.42 11.40
CA THR A 44 2.58 9.26 10.22
C THR A 44 3.49 8.72 9.12
N VAL A 45 2.99 8.68 7.89
CA VAL A 45 3.74 8.29 6.70
C VAL A 45 3.48 9.33 5.63
N GLU A 46 4.55 9.87 5.05
CA GLU A 46 4.47 10.78 3.92
C GLU A 46 4.71 10.01 2.63
N ILE A 47 3.79 10.15 1.67
CA ILE A 47 3.91 9.54 0.35
C ILE A 47 4.17 10.65 -0.67
N THR A 48 5.42 10.78 -1.09
CA THR A 48 5.85 11.68 -2.15
C THR A 48 5.69 10.98 -3.50
N PRO A 49 4.91 11.53 -4.45
CA PRO A 49 4.77 10.98 -5.79
C PRO A 49 6.11 10.65 -6.46
N TYR A 50 6.18 9.49 -7.11
CA TYR A 50 7.36 8.99 -7.85
C TYR A 50 8.62 8.70 -7.02
N GLU A 51 8.66 9.07 -5.74
CA GLU A 51 9.77 8.80 -4.82
C GLU A 51 9.43 7.73 -3.79
N SER A 52 8.16 7.67 -3.39
CA SER A 52 7.68 6.75 -2.35
C SER A 52 7.15 5.45 -2.93
N GLY A 53 7.50 4.36 -2.25
CA GLY A 53 6.98 3.03 -2.51
C GLY A 53 7.73 2.24 -3.59
N PHE A 54 7.30 1.00 -3.77
CA PHE A 54 7.89 0.00 -4.65
C PHE A 54 6.78 -0.70 -5.45
N PRO A 55 7.06 -1.20 -6.67
CA PRO A 55 6.06 -1.89 -7.48
C PRO A 55 5.41 -3.07 -6.74
N ILE A 56 4.08 -3.12 -6.69
CA ILE A 56 3.34 -4.20 -6.00
C ILE A 56 3.67 -5.59 -6.54
N PHE A 57 4.08 -5.69 -7.81
CA PHE A 57 4.56 -6.93 -8.42
C PHE A 57 5.65 -7.62 -7.60
N GLN A 58 6.54 -6.86 -6.94
CA GLN A 58 7.61 -7.46 -6.13
C GLN A 58 7.07 -8.25 -4.92
N ILE A 59 5.85 -7.97 -4.46
CA ILE A 59 5.23 -8.64 -3.31
C ILE A 59 4.69 -10.02 -3.68
N TYR A 60 4.08 -10.16 -4.86
CA TYR A 60 3.46 -11.44 -5.26
C TYR A 60 4.22 -12.18 -6.35
N ASN A 61 5.33 -11.62 -6.85
CA ASN A 61 6.12 -12.29 -7.87
C ASN A 61 6.62 -13.65 -7.34
N GLU A 62 6.23 -14.72 -8.03
CA GLU A 62 6.54 -16.12 -7.68
C GLU A 62 6.14 -16.48 -6.22
N ASP A 63 5.15 -15.77 -5.65
CA ASP A 63 4.66 -15.95 -4.27
C ASP A 63 5.77 -15.92 -3.20
N LYS A 64 6.86 -15.16 -3.45
CA LYS A 64 8.03 -15.12 -2.55
C LYS A 64 7.80 -14.35 -1.26
N VAL A 65 7.06 -13.22 -1.32
CA VAL A 65 6.80 -12.37 -0.15
C VAL A 65 5.40 -12.61 0.40
N LEU A 66 4.38 -12.48 -0.45
CA LEU A 66 2.99 -12.86 -0.18
C LEU A 66 2.43 -13.65 -1.35
N ALA A 67 1.50 -14.57 -1.07
CA ALA A 67 0.79 -15.24 -2.14
C ALA A 67 -0.16 -14.26 -2.86
N LYS A 68 -0.23 -14.31 -4.18
CA LYS A 68 -1.20 -13.51 -4.96
C LYS A 68 -2.64 -13.68 -4.43
N ALA A 69 -3.02 -14.91 -4.11
CA ALA A 69 -4.33 -15.22 -3.55
C ALA A 69 -4.59 -14.53 -2.20
N GLU A 70 -3.57 -14.36 -1.35
CA GLU A 70 -3.69 -13.68 -0.06
C GLU A 70 -4.00 -12.19 -0.26
N LEU A 71 -3.36 -11.54 -1.23
CA LEU A 71 -3.63 -10.14 -1.57
C LEU A 71 -5.07 -9.93 -2.06
N LEU A 72 -5.56 -10.83 -2.92
CA LEU A 72 -6.92 -10.78 -3.46
C LEU A 72 -7.97 -11.05 -2.38
N ASN A 73 -7.79 -12.11 -1.59
CA ASN A 73 -8.74 -12.50 -0.55
C ASN A 73 -8.87 -11.44 0.56
N ASN A 74 -7.79 -10.74 0.87
CA ASN A 74 -7.78 -9.64 1.84
C ASN A 74 -8.19 -8.29 1.26
N ASN A 75 -8.60 -8.23 -0.02
CA ASN A 75 -8.93 -7.00 -0.74
C ASN A 75 -7.81 -5.95 -0.67
N VAL A 76 -6.55 -6.40 -0.66
CA VAL A 76 -5.37 -5.51 -0.71
C VAL A 76 -5.25 -4.90 -2.10
N VAL A 77 -5.53 -5.71 -3.12
CA VAL A 77 -5.58 -5.35 -4.54
C VAL A 77 -6.73 -6.09 -5.20
N LYS A 78 -7.05 -5.71 -6.44
CA LYS A 78 -7.96 -6.45 -7.31
C LYS A 78 -7.24 -6.86 -8.59
N GLU A 79 -7.81 -7.83 -9.30
CA GLU A 79 -7.39 -8.08 -10.67
C GLU A 79 -7.67 -6.84 -11.52
N THR A 80 -6.68 -6.47 -12.33
CA THR A 80 -6.80 -5.30 -13.20
C THR A 80 -7.80 -5.56 -14.32
N SER A 81 -8.64 -4.57 -14.60
CA SER A 81 -9.57 -4.61 -15.72
C SER A 81 -8.85 -4.90 -17.05
N PRO A 82 -9.40 -5.71 -17.96
CA PRO A 82 -8.72 -6.13 -19.21
C PRO A 82 -8.15 -5.00 -20.05
N GLY A 83 -8.83 -3.85 -20.13
CA GLY A 83 -8.38 -2.68 -20.89
C GLY A 83 -7.23 -1.89 -20.24
N ARG A 84 -6.82 -2.26 -19.03
CA ARG A 84 -5.85 -1.53 -18.20
C ARG A 84 -4.67 -2.38 -17.74
N ILE A 85 -4.49 -3.56 -18.35
CA ILE A 85 -3.46 -4.54 -17.97
C ILE A 85 -2.02 -3.99 -18.03
N HIS A 86 -1.79 -2.92 -18.81
CA HIS A 86 -0.51 -2.23 -18.88
C HIS A 86 -0.09 -1.58 -17.55
N TYR A 87 -1.02 -1.40 -16.60
CA TYR A 87 -0.72 -0.98 -15.23
C TYR A 87 -0.28 -2.12 -14.29
N GLY A 88 -0.27 -3.36 -14.79
CA GLY A 88 0.05 -4.56 -14.03
C GLY A 88 -1.15 -5.49 -13.87
N GLU A 89 -0.86 -6.72 -13.46
CA GLU A 89 -1.87 -7.77 -13.26
C GLU A 89 -2.79 -7.48 -12.07
N LEU A 90 -2.24 -6.88 -11.01
CA LEU A 90 -2.96 -6.53 -9.79
C LEU A 90 -2.88 -5.03 -9.55
N THR A 91 -4.03 -4.39 -9.31
CA THR A 91 -4.10 -2.95 -9.09
C THR A 91 -5.09 -2.56 -7.99
N VAL A 92 -4.91 -1.33 -7.49
CA VAL A 92 -5.88 -0.60 -6.69
C VAL A 92 -6.53 0.43 -7.60
N ASN A 93 -7.84 0.28 -7.86
CA ASN A 93 -8.64 1.13 -8.75
C ASN A 93 -8.13 1.25 -10.20
N ASP A 94 -7.57 0.18 -10.74
CA ASP A 94 -7.01 0.15 -12.09
C ASP A 94 -6.04 1.31 -12.38
N LEU A 95 -5.15 1.57 -11.43
CA LEU A 95 -4.06 2.54 -11.50
C LEU A 95 -2.73 1.86 -11.11
N PRO A 96 -1.57 2.40 -11.51
CA PRO A 96 -0.27 1.93 -11.07
C PRO A 96 -0.24 1.76 -9.55
N THR A 97 0.10 0.55 -9.09
CA THR A 97 -0.02 0.15 -7.69
C THR A 97 1.35 -0.12 -7.08
N LEU A 98 1.55 0.46 -5.92
CA LEU A 98 2.79 0.48 -5.17
C LEU A 98 2.54 0.00 -3.73
N TYR A 99 3.60 -0.43 -3.08
CA TYR A 99 3.60 -0.74 -1.65
C TYR A 99 4.74 -0.03 -0.93
N PHE A 100 4.66 0.03 0.39
CA PHE A 100 5.79 0.40 1.25
C PHE A 100 5.79 -0.43 2.54
N GLY A 101 6.97 -0.82 3.00
CA GLY A 101 7.19 -1.28 4.37
C GLY A 101 7.44 -0.11 5.33
N THR A 102 6.88 -0.19 6.53
CA THR A 102 7.10 0.74 7.63
C THR A 102 6.97 0.02 8.97
N HIS A 103 7.22 0.71 10.08
CA HIS A 103 7.02 0.19 11.43
C HIS A 103 6.29 1.22 12.29
N CYS A 104 5.69 0.76 13.38
CA CYS A 104 5.18 1.69 14.39
C CYS A 104 6.36 2.34 15.13
N GLU A 105 6.36 3.67 15.20
CA GLU A 105 7.40 4.45 15.89
C GLU A 105 7.50 4.11 17.38
N SER A 106 6.38 3.72 18.01
CA SER A 106 6.32 3.43 19.44
C SER A 106 6.69 1.98 19.79
N CYS A 107 6.06 0.98 19.15
CA CYS A 107 6.24 -0.43 19.52
C CYS A 107 6.97 -1.28 18.47
N GLN A 108 7.45 -0.66 17.39
CA GLN A 108 8.27 -1.29 16.35
C GLN A 108 7.58 -2.45 15.61
N SER A 109 6.25 -2.60 15.72
CA SER A 109 5.53 -3.60 14.95
C SER A 109 5.52 -3.22 13.47
N ASN A 110 5.71 -4.21 12.60
CA ASN A 110 5.90 -3.99 11.17
C ASN A 110 4.56 -3.85 10.42
N TYR A 111 4.56 -3.01 9.39
CA TYR A 111 3.39 -2.71 8.57
C TYR A 111 3.75 -2.63 7.09
N ILE A 112 2.84 -3.13 6.25
CA ILE A 112 2.86 -2.95 4.80
C ILE A 112 1.68 -2.05 4.41
N GLY A 113 1.97 -0.94 3.73
CA GLY A 113 0.97 -0.10 3.09
C GLY A 113 0.90 -0.40 1.60
N VAL A 114 -0.31 -0.42 1.03
CA VAL A 114 -0.53 -0.58 -0.41
C VAL A 114 -1.41 0.55 -0.91
N PHE A 115 -0.98 1.19 -2.00
CA PHE A 115 -1.64 2.35 -2.57
C PHE A 115 -1.51 2.36 -4.09
N SER A 116 -2.41 3.06 -4.78
CA SER A 116 -2.21 3.44 -6.17
C SER A 116 -1.99 4.94 -6.30
N TYR A 117 -1.31 5.31 -7.37
CA TYR A 117 -1.07 6.70 -7.73
C TYR A 117 -1.14 6.85 -9.25
N GLY A 118 -1.89 7.85 -9.72
CA GLY A 118 -1.95 8.18 -11.14
C GLY A 118 -3.13 9.09 -11.51
N GLU A 119 -3.19 9.46 -12.78
CA GLU A 119 -4.29 10.22 -13.34
C GLU A 119 -5.50 9.31 -13.58
N LYS A 120 -6.58 9.54 -12.83
CA LYS A 120 -7.82 8.74 -12.94
C LYS A 120 -8.67 9.16 -14.13
N GLN A 121 -8.66 10.46 -14.43
CA GLN A 121 -9.29 11.11 -15.57
C GLN A 121 -8.59 12.45 -15.83
N PRO A 122 -8.74 13.07 -17.02
CA PRO A 122 -8.09 14.32 -17.35
C PRO A 122 -8.21 15.38 -16.24
N GLY A 123 -7.07 15.80 -15.68
CA GLY A 123 -7.00 16.82 -14.63
C GLY A 123 -7.32 16.32 -13.21
N LEU A 124 -7.44 15.01 -13.00
CA LEU A 124 -7.61 14.41 -11.68
C LEU A 124 -6.54 13.35 -11.42
N THR A 125 -5.47 13.76 -10.75
CA THR A 125 -4.48 12.86 -10.18
C THR A 125 -4.92 12.43 -8.80
N VAL A 126 -4.83 11.13 -8.53
CA VAL A 126 -5.28 10.53 -7.27
C VAL A 126 -4.18 9.70 -6.65
N LEU A 127 -4.17 9.67 -5.33
CA LEU A 127 -3.47 8.70 -4.52
C LEU A 127 -4.50 8.01 -3.65
N ASP A 128 -4.67 6.70 -3.80
CA ASP A 128 -5.64 5.92 -3.03
C ASP A 128 -4.95 4.77 -2.29
N ILE A 129 -5.05 4.79 -0.98
CA ILE A 129 -4.49 3.81 -0.06
C ILE A 129 -5.52 2.71 0.15
N SER A 130 -5.26 1.55 -0.46
CA SER A 130 -6.07 0.36 -0.23
C SER A 130 -6.08 -0.02 1.26
N GLY A 131 -4.93 0.09 1.91
CA GLY A 131 -4.81 -0.12 3.34
C GLY A 131 -3.37 -0.14 3.84
N ILE A 132 -3.26 -0.32 5.15
CA ILE A 132 -2.02 -0.56 5.88
C ILE A 132 -2.28 -1.76 6.77
N TRP A 133 -1.48 -2.82 6.64
CA TRP A 133 -1.64 -4.07 7.37
C TRP A 133 -0.43 -4.33 8.22
N GLU A 134 -0.65 -4.71 9.47
CA GLU A 134 0.40 -5.32 10.27
C GLU A 134 0.81 -6.64 9.64
N TYR A 135 2.10 -6.93 9.62
CA TYR A 135 2.61 -8.22 9.18
C TYR A 135 3.64 -8.80 10.15
N LYS A 136 3.85 -10.10 10.03
CA LYS A 136 4.93 -10.84 10.70
C LYS A 136 5.74 -11.60 9.67
N ASP A 137 7.03 -11.78 9.94
CA ASP A 137 7.86 -12.66 9.12
C ASP A 137 7.36 -14.10 9.22
N TYR A 138 7.36 -14.79 8.08
CA TYR A 138 7.03 -16.21 7.98
C TYR A 138 8.25 -17.02 8.39
N ASN A 139 8.25 -17.54 9.62
CA ASN A 139 9.27 -18.48 10.12
C ASN A 139 9.00 -19.91 9.65
#